data_AF-A0A3N4ZS65-F1
#
_entry.id   AF-A0A3N4ZS65-F1
#
_cell.length_a   1.000
_cell.length_b   1.000
_cell.length_c   1.000
_cell.angle_alpha   90.00
_cell.angle_beta   90.00
_cell.angle_gamma   90.00
#
_symmetry.space_group_name_H-M   'P 1'
#
loop_
_entity.id
_entity.type
_entity.pdbx_description
1 polymer ?
#
loop_
_entity_poly.entity_id
_entity_poly.type
_entity_poly.pdbx_seq_one_letter_code
_entity_poly.pdbx_strand_id
1 'polypeptide(L)'
;MVEAGAERVTDGIHTEPTLSQGKTYKLNLVCVGSGSAHLTFSPAITGPKTEVPCDQSVVQQRITAHKLPVRIDVDGTKGSTGVIAWQINSI
;
A
#
# COMPACT_ATOMS: atom_id res chain seq x y z
N MET A 1 -14.92 7.84 0.25
CA MET A 1 -13.79 8.23 1.13
C MET A 1 -12.51 8.03 0.34
N VAL A 2 -11.61 9.02 0.37
CA VAL A 2 -10.31 8.95 -0.29
C VAL A 2 -9.24 9.29 0.74
N GLU A 3 -8.29 8.38 0.94
CA GLU A 3 -7.08 8.61 1.72
C GLU A 3 -5.87 8.34 0.82
N ALA A 4 -4.83 9.15 0.91
CA ALA A 4 -3.66 9.03 0.06
C ALA A 4 -2.41 9.57 0.75
N GLY A 5 -1.26 9.15 0.26
CA GLY A 5 0.04 9.64 0.72
C GLY A 5 1.15 9.27 -0.25
N ALA A 6 2.33 9.83 -0.02
CA ALA A 6 3.54 9.48 -0.75
C ALA A 6 4.73 9.57 0.19
N GLU A 7 5.71 8.69 -0.01
CA GLU A 7 6.90 8.61 0.84
C GLU A 7 8.11 8.16 0.01
N ARG A 8 9.31 8.43 0.51
CA ARG A 8 10.54 7.91 -0.08
C ARG A 8 10.56 6.38 0.05
N VAL A 9 10.98 5.67 -0.99
CA VAL A 9 11.05 4.19 -0.99
C VAL A 9 11.95 3.66 0.12
N THR A 10 13.00 4.42 0.48
CA THR A 10 13.91 4.08 1.57
C THR A 10 13.29 4.16 2.95
N ASP A 11 12.24 4.98 3.09
CA ASP A 11 11.60 5.27 4.37
C ASP A 11 10.38 4.37 4.55
N GLY A 12 9.72 4.01 3.45
CA GLY A 12 8.59 3.08 3.43
C GLY A 12 7.28 3.73 3.88
N ILE A 13 6.15 3.11 3.54
CA ILE A 13 4.83 3.57 3.99
C ILE A 13 4.44 2.74 5.20
N HIS A 14 4.06 3.38 6.31
CA HIS A 14 3.62 2.71 7.53
C HIS A 14 2.39 3.42 8.11
N THR A 15 1.20 3.08 7.62
CA THR A 15 -0.03 3.86 7.88
C THR A 15 -1.19 3.04 8.46
N GLU A 16 -2.06 3.71 9.20
CA GLU A 16 -3.36 3.23 9.71
C GLU A 16 -4.51 4.04 9.09
N PRO A 17 -5.02 3.66 7.91
CA PRO A 17 -6.14 4.36 7.31
C PRO A 17 -7.42 4.17 8.12
N THR A 18 -8.31 5.16 8.04
CA THR A 18 -9.60 5.16 8.76
C THR A 18 -10.64 4.36 7.97
N LEU A 19 -10.53 3.03 8.03
CA LEU A 19 -11.44 2.13 7.31
C LEU A 19 -12.65 1.73 8.17
N SER A 20 -13.75 1.41 7.50
CA SER A 20 -14.96 0.86 8.12
C SER A 20 -14.93 -0.67 8.07
N GLN A 21 -15.19 -1.31 9.20
CA GLN A 21 -15.16 -2.77 9.30
C GLN A 21 -16.14 -3.42 8.33
N GLY A 22 -15.69 -4.50 7.68
CA GLY A 22 -16.46 -5.27 6.70
C GLY A 22 -16.63 -4.59 5.34
N LYS A 23 -16.12 -3.38 5.14
CA LYS A 23 -16.14 -2.70 3.85
C LYS A 23 -14.92 -3.08 3.01
N THR A 24 -15.14 -3.06 1.69
CA THR A 24 -14.12 -3.33 0.69
C THR A 24 -13.68 -2.04 0.02
N TYR A 25 -12.39 -1.93 -0.21
CA TYR A 25 -11.73 -0.75 -0.74
C TYR A 25 -10.81 -1.14 -1.89
N LYS A 26 -10.46 -0.13 -2.67
CA LYS A 26 -9.48 -0.20 -3.74
C LYS A 26 -8.23 0.55 -3.31
N LEU A 27 -7.12 -0.15 -3.15
CA LEU A 27 -5.79 0.41 -2.92
C LEU A 27 -5.03 0.44 -4.24
N ASN A 28 -4.61 1.63 -4.66
CA ASN A 28 -3.68 1.80 -5.77
C ASN A 28 -2.32 2.21 -5.20
N LEU A 29 -1.25 1.64 -5.74
CA LEU A 29 0.13 2.04 -5.46
C LEU A 29 0.85 2.29 -6.77
N VAL A 30 1.77 3.24 -6.76
CA VAL A 30 2.73 3.48 -7.84
C VAL A 30 4.08 3.76 -7.21
N CYS A 31 5.13 3.12 -7.71
CA CYS A 31 6.50 3.45 -7.34
C CYS A 31 7.25 3.98 -8.56
N VAL A 32 8.00 5.06 -8.37
CA VAL A 32 8.83 5.70 -9.39
C VAL A 32 10.26 5.71 -8.90
N GLY A 33 11.18 5.08 -9.64
CA GLY A 33 12.60 5.07 -9.29
C GLY A 33 13.28 3.79 -9.78
N SER A 34 13.94 3.08 -8.86
CA SER A 34 14.65 1.83 -9.16
C SER A 34 14.41 0.78 -8.09
N GLY A 35 14.32 -0.48 -8.50
CA GLY A 35 14.09 -1.62 -7.60
C GLY A 35 12.61 -1.90 -7.40
N SER A 36 12.24 -2.31 -6.18
CA SER A 36 10.86 -2.66 -5.83
C SER A 36 10.56 -2.43 -4.34
N ALA A 37 9.30 -2.51 -3.96
CA ALA A 37 8.83 -2.50 -2.58
C ALA A 37 7.85 -3.66 -2.33
N HIS A 38 7.63 -4.01 -1.06
CA HIS A 38 6.72 -5.07 -0.65
C HIS A 38 5.55 -4.51 0.14
N LEU A 39 4.34 -4.65 -0.40
CA LEU A 39 3.10 -4.36 0.30
C LEU A 39 2.73 -5.51 1.22
N THR A 40 2.45 -5.19 2.48
CA THR A 40 1.89 -6.11 3.48
C THR A 40 0.78 -5.45 4.29
N PHE A 41 -0.02 -6.28 4.95
CA PHE A 41 -1.15 -5.84 5.76
C PHE A 41 -1.13 -6.50 7.13
N SER A 42 -1.54 -5.74 8.15
CA SER A 42 -1.91 -6.29 9.45
C SER A 42 -3.35 -5.88 9.78
N PRO A 43 -4.29 -6.84 9.91
CA PRO A 43 -4.11 -8.28 9.79
C PRO A 43 -3.90 -8.74 8.35
N ALA A 44 -3.18 -9.85 8.17
CA ALA A 44 -2.87 -10.43 6.86
C ALA A 44 -4.11 -10.84 6.03
N ILE A 45 -5.28 -11.05 6.67
CA ILE A 45 -6.53 -11.35 5.98
C ILE A 45 -7.07 -10.15 5.17
N THR A 46 -6.53 -8.95 5.38
CA THR A 46 -6.99 -7.72 4.69
C THR A 46 -6.74 -7.76 3.19
N GLY A 47 -5.61 -8.35 2.76
CA GLY A 47 -5.18 -8.42 1.37
C GLY A 47 -3.91 -9.26 1.23
N PRO A 48 -3.57 -9.67 -0.01
CA PRO A 48 -2.37 -10.45 -0.26
C PRO A 48 -1.10 -9.60 -0.07
N LYS A 49 0.01 -10.26 0.26
CA LYS A 49 1.32 -9.62 0.09
C LYS A 49 1.59 -9.43 -1.39
N THR A 50 2.16 -8.30 -1.79
CA THR A 50 2.34 -7.98 -3.21
C THR A 50 3.61 -7.18 -3.43
N GLU A 51 4.34 -7.49 -4.49
CA GLU A 51 5.47 -6.67 -4.93
C GLU A 51 4.96 -5.43 -5.69
N VAL A 52 5.55 -4.28 -5.41
CA VAL A 52 5.30 -3.00 -6.07
C VAL A 52 6.59 -2.60 -6.79
N PRO A 53 6.70 -2.86 -8.11
CA PRO A 53 7.89 -2.48 -8.87
C PRO A 53 7.99 -0.96 -9.00
N CYS A 54 9.21 -0.44 -8.96
CA CYS A 54 9.49 0.99 -9.13
C CYS A 54 9.68 1.37 -10.60
N ASP A 55 8.79 0.88 -11.46
CA ASP A 55 8.79 1.04 -12.91
C ASP A 55 7.64 1.95 -13.42
N GLN A 56 7.00 2.68 -12.51
CA GLN A 56 5.85 3.57 -12.77
C GLN A 56 4.55 2.83 -13.13
N SER A 57 4.52 1.50 -13.05
CA SER A 57 3.28 0.75 -13.17
C SER A 57 2.37 0.97 -11.96
N VAL A 58 1.06 0.91 -12.21
CA VAL A 58 0.06 1.00 -11.13
C VAL A 58 -0.27 -0.40 -10.65
N VAL A 59 0.07 -0.68 -9.39
CA VAL A 59 -0.36 -1.89 -8.69
C VAL A 59 -1.69 -1.61 -8.01
N GLN A 60 -2.68 -2.44 -8.32
CA GLN A 60 -4.03 -2.28 -7.83
C GLN A 60 -4.45 -3.50 -7.02
N GLN A 61 -4.92 -3.26 -5.79
CA GLN A 61 -5.34 -4.29 -4.86
C GLN A 61 -6.75 -4.01 -4.34
N ARG A 62 -7.57 -5.06 -4.29
CA ARG A 62 -8.86 -5.03 -3.59
C ARG A 62 -8.61 -5.53 -2.17
N ILE A 63 -8.93 -4.70 -1.17
CA ILE A 63 -8.71 -5.01 0.24
C ILE A 63 -10.01 -4.96 1.01
N THR A 64 -10.19 -5.83 2.01
CA THR A 64 -11.39 -5.82 2.86
C THR A 64 -10.99 -5.65 4.32
N ALA A 65 -11.56 -4.65 4.98
CA ALA A 65 -11.28 -4.34 6.38
C ALA A 65 -12.01 -5.30 7.33
N HIS A 66 -11.65 -6.58 7.31
CA HIS A 66 -12.32 -7.62 8.11
C HIS A 66 -12.18 -7.39 9.62
N LYS A 67 -11.01 -6.91 10.06
CA LYS A 67 -10.74 -6.50 11.44
C LYS A 67 -10.04 -5.14 11.42
N LEU A 68 -10.32 -4.32 12.42
CA LEU A 68 -9.70 -3.01 12.62
C LEU A 68 -8.79 -3.04 13.87
N PRO A 69 -7.74 -2.19 13.93
CA PRO A 69 -7.26 -1.33 12.85
C PRO A 69 -6.59 -2.15 11.73
N VAL A 70 -6.56 -1.58 10.53
CA VAL A 70 -5.76 -2.11 9.42
C VAL A 70 -4.46 -1.30 9.35
N ARG A 71 -3.32 -1.96 9.49
CA ARG A 71 -2.00 -1.42 9.11
C ARG A 71 -1.75 -1.75 7.65
N ILE A 72 -1.23 -0.77 6.91
CA ILE A 72 -0.66 -0.96 5.58
C ILE A 72 0.81 -0.58 5.67
N ASP A 73 1.65 -1.55 5.35
CA ASP A 73 3.09 -1.40 5.33
C ASP A 73 3.61 -1.63 3.91
N VAL A 74 4.47 -0.73 3.42
CA VAL A 74 5.12 -0.87 2.13
C VAL A 74 6.61 -0.58 2.26
N ASP A 75 7.40 -1.64 2.27
CA ASP A 75 8.84 -1.58 2.52
C ASP A 75 9.64 -1.69 1.23
N GLY A 76 10.50 -0.71 0.97
CA GLY A 76 11.46 -0.79 -0.13
C GLY A 76 12.42 -1.98 0.03
N THR A 77 12.69 -2.70 -1.06
CA THR A 77 13.76 -3.71 -1.06
C THR A 77 15.13 -3.06 -0.95
N LYS A 78 16.12 -3.82 -0.49
CA LYS A 78 17.49 -3.30 -0.28
C LYS A 78 18.04 -2.68 -1.56
N GLY A 79 18.45 -1.41 -1.48
CA GLY A 79 19.01 -0.67 -2.60
C GLY A 79 17.99 0.01 -3.50
N SER A 80 16.68 -0.14 -3.21
CA SER A 80 15.62 0.56 -3.94
C SER A 80 15.62 2.06 -3.61
N THR A 81 15.32 2.86 -4.62
CA THR A 81 15.32 4.33 -4.51
C THR A 81 14.10 4.92 -5.21
N GLY A 82 13.80 6.17 -4.89
CA GLY A 82 12.71 6.92 -5.49
C GLY A 82 11.57 7.18 -4.53
N VAL A 83 10.35 7.27 -5.06
CA VAL A 83 9.15 7.64 -4.32
C VAL A 83 8.05 6.62 -4.59
N ILE A 84 7.33 6.25 -3.54
CA ILE A 84 6.12 5.45 -3.62
C ILE A 84 4.93 6.27 -3.18
N ALA A 85 3.86 6.25 -3.98
CA ALA A 85 2.60 6.89 -3.67
C ALA A 85 1.49 5.85 -3.57
N TRP A 86 0.52 6.11 -2.72
CA TRP A 86 -0.62 5.24 -2.49
C TRP A 86 -1.92 6.04 -2.38
N GLN A 87 -3.01 5.38 -2.74
CA GLN A 87 -4.36 5.92 -2.63
C GLN A 87 -5.35 4.80 -2.32
N ILE A 88 -6.22 5.02 -1.35
CA ILE A 88 -7.36 4.17 -1.04
C ILE A 88 -8.64 4.89 -1.42
N ASN A 89 -9.51 4.18 -2.13
CA ASN A 89 -10.86 4.62 -2.46
C ASN A 89 -11.89 3.59 -1.99
N SER A 90 -13.03 4.06 -1.49
CA SER A 90 -14.21 3.19 -1.33
C SER A 90 -14.69 2.69 -2.70
N ILE A 91 -15.10 1.42 -2.76
CA ILE A 91 -15.77 0.82 -3.92
C ILE A 91 -17.28 1.06 -3.83
#